data_AF-A0A8H5JQR6-F1
#
_entry.id   AF-A0A8H5JQR6-F1
#
_cell.length_a   1.000
_cell.length_b   1.000
_cell.length_c   1.000
_cell.angle_alpha   90.00
_cell.angle_beta   90.00
_cell.angle_gamma   90.00
#
_symmetry.space_group_name_H-M   'P 1'
#
loop_
_entity.id
_entity.type
_entity.pdbx_description
1 polymer ?
#
loop_
_entity_poly.entity_id
_entity_poly.type
_entity_poly.pdbx_seq_one_letter_code
_entity_poly.pdbx_strand_id
1 'polypeptide(L)'
;MDSKQSPSWDLTSVAKCSASEDPTITVNTIYPVKAQVLHLKPKGTIGKTAVPKKPAVIVERNGDVEFRVVFNDGSKESMEILDNLRSIYRCQYPEISNDYIDLLNDPKYRSIAIVRMPQQTIGGITFRQLGTWNVAEVALCAVISEEQLLPPT
;
A
#
# COMPACT_ATOMS: atom_id res chain seq x y z
N MET A 1 -35.11 36.55 4.62
CA MET A 1 -34.00 36.82 5.55
C MET A 1 -33.99 35.69 6.55
N ASP A 2 -32.84 35.02 6.57
CA ASP A 2 -32.27 34.18 7.63
C ASP A 2 -32.88 32.82 7.99
N SER A 3 -32.01 31.83 7.76
CA SER A 3 -31.59 30.77 8.71
C SER A 3 -31.90 29.34 8.26
N LYS A 4 -30.86 28.65 7.80
CA LYS A 4 -30.38 27.44 8.49
C LYS A 4 -28.93 27.14 8.11
N GLN A 5 -28.19 26.87 9.17
CA GLN A 5 -26.75 26.93 9.37
C GLN A 5 -26.10 25.61 8.97
N SER A 6 -25.00 25.66 8.23
CA SER A 6 -24.10 24.52 7.99
C SER A 6 -23.16 24.33 9.19
N PRO A 7 -22.71 23.09 9.52
CA PRO A 7 -21.81 22.89 10.64
C PRO A 7 -20.37 23.28 10.25
N SER A 8 -19.80 24.18 11.06
CA SER A 8 -18.38 24.48 11.16
C SER A 8 -17.65 23.27 11.73
N TRP A 9 -16.68 22.71 11.00
CA TRP A 9 -15.73 21.76 11.56
C TRP A 9 -14.50 22.53 12.04
N ASP A 10 -14.58 23.06 13.27
CA ASP A 10 -13.43 23.67 13.94
C ASP A 10 -12.42 22.58 14.33
N LEU A 11 -11.32 22.48 13.57
CA LEU A 11 -10.13 21.76 13.99
C LEU A 11 -9.31 22.62 14.95
N THR A 12 -9.56 22.52 16.25
CA THR A 12 -8.55 22.86 17.24
C THR A 12 -8.55 21.86 18.38
N SER A 13 -7.47 21.10 18.47
CA SER A 13 -6.84 20.53 19.68
C SER A 13 -6.34 19.11 19.46
N VAL A 14 -5.13 18.96 18.90
CA VAL A 14 -4.24 17.89 19.34
C VAL A 14 -2.84 18.48 19.53
N ALA A 15 -2.27 18.08 20.65
CA ALA A 15 -1.11 18.64 21.31
C ALA A 15 0.17 18.72 20.48
N LYS A 16 0.94 19.74 20.85
CA LYS A 16 2.29 20.11 20.44
C LYS A 16 3.30 19.07 20.94
N CYS A 17 4.04 18.44 20.03
CA CYS A 17 5.37 17.88 20.33
C CYS A 17 6.38 18.56 19.41
N SER A 18 7.31 19.28 20.02
CA SER A 18 8.32 20.10 19.36
C SER A 18 9.64 19.36 19.13
N ALA A 19 10.28 19.77 18.03
CA ALA A 19 11.71 19.77 17.71
C ALA A 19 12.41 18.42 17.41
N SER A 20 12.85 18.25 16.16
CA SER A 20 14.28 18.40 15.82
C SER A 20 14.54 18.23 14.31
N GLU A 21 15.17 19.26 13.75
CA GLU A 21 16.06 19.30 12.57
C GLU A 21 15.53 18.82 11.21
N ASP A 22 15.30 19.82 10.34
CA ASP A 22 14.97 19.65 8.92
C ASP A 22 16.14 18.99 8.16
N PRO A 23 15.97 17.81 7.54
CA PRO A 23 16.90 17.40 6.50
C PRO A 23 16.60 18.24 5.25
N THR A 24 17.50 19.19 4.97
CA THR A 24 17.53 19.89 3.68
C THR A 24 17.81 18.86 2.58
N ILE A 25 16.75 18.39 1.92
CA ILE A 25 16.86 17.46 0.79
C ILE A 25 17.11 18.31 -0.46
N THR A 26 18.36 18.36 -0.90
CA THR A 26 18.74 19.00 -2.16
C THR A 26 18.08 18.25 -3.32
N VAL A 27 17.21 18.96 -4.02
CA VAL A 27 16.49 18.51 -5.22
C VAL A 27 17.51 18.23 -6.31
N ASN A 28 17.88 16.97 -6.52
CA ASN A 28 18.58 16.47 -7.72
C ASN A 28 18.63 14.92 -7.72
N THR A 29 17.50 14.22 -7.86
CA THR A 29 17.49 12.87 -8.45
C THR A 29 16.12 12.57 -9.07
N ILE A 30 16.01 12.88 -10.35
CA ILE A 30 14.99 12.35 -11.25
C ILE A 30 15.27 10.84 -11.35
N TYR A 31 14.46 10.01 -10.67
CA TYR A 31 14.51 8.54 -10.59
C TYR A 31 15.91 7.91 -10.41
N PRO A 32 16.27 7.39 -9.21
CA PRO A 32 17.33 6.39 -9.18
C PRO A 32 16.83 5.12 -9.88
N VAL A 33 17.42 4.84 -11.04
CA VAL A 33 17.58 3.51 -11.63
C VAL A 33 17.92 2.52 -10.51
N LYS A 34 17.22 1.38 -10.50
CA LYS A 34 17.18 0.37 -9.42
C LYS A 34 16.24 0.82 -8.31
N ALA A 35 14.96 0.45 -8.47
CA ALA A 35 14.13 0.08 -7.33
C ALA A 35 14.90 -1.04 -6.61
N GLN A 36 15.83 -0.65 -5.73
CA GLN A 36 16.38 -1.56 -4.77
C GLN A 36 15.14 -2.05 -4.04
N VAL A 37 14.86 -3.35 -4.13
CA VAL A 37 14.09 -4.05 -3.11
C VAL A 37 14.58 -3.43 -1.82
N LEU A 38 13.75 -2.63 -1.15
CA LEU A 38 14.09 -2.07 0.14
C LEU A 38 14.26 -3.30 1.02
N HIS A 39 15.50 -3.80 1.10
CA HIS A 39 15.94 -4.72 2.11
C HIS A 39 15.83 -3.91 3.39
N LEU A 40 14.61 -3.87 3.93
CA LEU A 40 14.33 -3.41 5.28
C LEU A 40 15.07 -4.42 6.17
N LYS A 41 16.36 -4.17 6.39
CA LYS A 41 17.08 -4.86 7.45
C LYS A 41 16.31 -4.52 8.72
N PRO A 42 15.72 -5.50 9.42
CA PRO A 42 15.02 -5.22 10.66
C PRO A 42 16.03 -4.55 11.59
N LYS A 43 15.80 -3.27 11.91
CA LYS A 43 16.65 -2.52 12.83
C LYS A 43 16.58 -3.24 14.18
N GLY A 44 17.74 -3.71 14.64
CA GLY A 44 17.87 -4.51 15.85
C GLY A 44 17.46 -3.74 17.11
N THR A 45 16.72 -4.46 17.95
CA THR A 45 16.73 -4.44 19.42
C THR A 45 16.31 -3.14 20.13
N ILE A 46 15.01 -3.02 20.40
CA ILE A 46 14.50 -2.40 21.63
C ILE A 46 13.69 -3.49 22.35
N GLY A 47 14.12 -3.85 23.57
CA GLY A 47 13.39 -4.60 24.60
C GLY A 47 12.56 -5.82 24.15
N LYS A 48 13.03 -7.03 24.45
CA LYS A 48 12.22 -8.27 24.33
C LYS A 48 11.06 -8.23 25.34
N THR A 49 9.96 -7.60 24.97
CA THR A 49 8.63 -8.06 25.38
C THR A 49 8.14 -8.96 24.26
N ALA A 50 7.77 -10.21 24.59
CA ALA A 50 7.28 -11.18 23.61
C ALA A 50 5.92 -10.74 23.07
N VAL A 51 5.93 -9.84 22.09
CA VAL A 51 4.73 -9.46 21.36
C VAL A 51 4.23 -10.71 20.64
N PRO A 52 2.96 -11.14 20.87
CA PRO A 52 2.40 -12.27 20.13
C PRO A 52 2.47 -11.95 18.64
N LYS A 53 3.09 -12.86 17.89
CA LYS A 53 3.28 -12.69 16.44
C LYS A 53 1.92 -12.76 15.77
N LYS A 54 1.61 -11.76 14.95
CA LYS A 54 0.41 -11.78 14.09
C LYS A 54 0.50 -12.94 13.09
N PRO A 55 -0.62 -13.58 12.72
CA PRO A 55 -0.63 -14.74 11.83
C PRO A 55 0.05 -14.45 10.48
N ALA A 56 -0.19 -13.28 9.88
CA ALA A 56 0.47 -12.87 8.63
C ALA A 56 2.00 -12.90 8.70
N VAL A 57 2.60 -12.55 9.85
CA VAL A 57 4.06 -12.56 10.05
C VAL A 57 4.60 -13.99 10.18
N ILE A 58 3.76 -14.93 10.57
CA ILE A 58 4.12 -16.35 10.65
C ILE A 58 4.09 -16.94 9.22
N VAL A 59 3.02 -16.66 8.46
CA VAL A 59 2.83 -17.12 7.08
C VAL A 59 3.92 -16.60 6.14
N GLU A 60 4.27 -15.32 6.25
CA GLU A 60 5.39 -14.73 5.47
C GLU A 60 6.72 -15.43 5.78
N ARG A 61 7.01 -15.71 7.06
CA ARG A 61 8.25 -16.40 7.47
C ARG A 61 8.31 -17.85 7.03
N ASN A 62 7.16 -18.49 6.88
CA ASN A 62 7.05 -19.85 6.36
C ASN A 62 7.25 -19.88 4.84
N GLY A 63 7.21 -18.73 4.16
CA GLY A 63 7.32 -18.63 2.70
C GLY A 63 6.01 -18.95 1.96
N ASP A 64 4.90 -19.04 2.68
CA ASP A 64 3.59 -19.33 2.10
C ASP A 64 3.03 -18.12 1.33
N VAL A 65 3.44 -16.91 1.73
CA VAL A 65 3.06 -15.63 1.12
C VAL A 65 4.29 -14.77 0.88
N GLU A 66 4.32 -14.11 -0.29
CA GLU A 66 5.37 -13.20 -0.74
C GLU A 66 4.78 -11.83 -1.09
N PHE A 67 5.53 -10.77 -0.82
CA PHE A 67 5.21 -9.41 -1.26
C PHE A 67 6.00 -9.07 -2.51
N ARG A 68 5.30 -8.83 -3.62
CA ARG A 68 5.91 -8.47 -4.90
C ARG A 68 5.54 -7.06 -5.30
N VAL A 69 6.53 -6.27 -5.72
CA VAL A 69 6.30 -4.98 -6.35
C VAL A 69 6.13 -5.21 -7.85
N VAL A 70 4.95 -4.90 -8.37
CA VAL A 70 4.58 -5.11 -9.77
C VAL A 70 4.11 -3.81 -10.41
N PHE A 71 4.28 -3.72 -11.73
CA PHE A 71 3.82 -2.61 -12.55
C PHE A 71 3.72 -3.07 -14.01
N ASN A 72 3.09 -2.26 -14.86
CA ASN A 72 2.97 -2.58 -16.28
C ASN A 72 4.33 -2.43 -16.97
N ASP A 73 5.13 -3.50 -16.93
CA ASP A 73 6.41 -3.67 -17.61
C ASP A 73 6.28 -4.51 -18.90
N GLY A 74 5.08 -4.99 -19.21
CA GLY A 74 4.79 -5.91 -20.32
C GLY A 74 5.19 -7.37 -20.06
N SER A 75 5.73 -7.70 -18.88
CA SER A 75 6.04 -9.08 -18.49
C SER A 75 4.76 -9.87 -18.22
N LYS A 76 4.75 -11.15 -18.65
CA LYS A 76 3.62 -12.06 -18.42
C LYS A 76 3.30 -12.21 -16.93
N GLU A 77 4.32 -12.34 -16.09
CA GLU A 77 4.14 -12.51 -14.64
C GLU A 77 3.54 -11.26 -13.97
N SER A 78 4.05 -10.07 -14.34
CA SER A 78 3.54 -8.80 -13.82
C SER A 78 2.10 -8.57 -14.26
N MET A 79 1.78 -8.85 -15.53
CA MET A 79 0.45 -8.70 -16.08
C MET A 79 -0.55 -9.68 -15.44
N GLU A 80 -0.18 -10.94 -15.21
CA GLU A 80 -1.03 -11.91 -14.50
C GLU A 80 -1.37 -11.42 -13.08
N ILE A 81 -0.40 -10.88 -12.35
CA ILE A 81 -0.63 -10.33 -11.00
C ILE A 81 -1.53 -9.09 -11.06
N LEU A 82 -1.29 -8.17 -12.01
CA LEU A 82 -2.11 -6.97 -12.20
C LEU A 82 -3.54 -7.31 -12.59
N ASP A 83 -3.76 -8.33 -13.42
CA ASP A 83 -5.09 -8.81 -13.82
C ASP A 83 -5.86 -9.40 -12.63
N ASN A 84 -5.17 -10.16 -11.78
CA ASN A 84 -5.75 -10.66 -10.53
C ASN A 84 -6.12 -9.50 -9.59
N LEU A 85 -5.22 -8.53 -9.41
CA LEU A 85 -5.50 -7.32 -8.62
C LEU A 85 -6.69 -6.54 -9.17
N ARG A 86 -6.81 -6.40 -10.50
CA ARG A 86 -7.93 -5.74 -11.16
C ARG A 86 -9.26 -6.41 -10.78
N SER A 87 -9.29 -7.73 -10.78
CA SER A 87 -10.46 -8.51 -10.38
C SER A 87 -10.82 -8.30 -8.91
N ILE A 88 -9.81 -8.29 -8.03
CA ILE A 88 -10.00 -8.02 -6.59
C ILE A 88 -10.58 -6.61 -6.37
N TYR A 89 -10.03 -5.59 -7.03
CA TYR A 89 -10.53 -4.22 -6.90
C TYR A 89 -11.97 -4.07 -7.44
N ARG A 90 -12.31 -4.74 -8.54
CA ARG A 90 -13.69 -4.76 -9.07
C ARG A 90 -14.67 -5.37 -8.08
N CYS A 91 -14.28 -6.45 -7.41
CA CYS A 91 -15.12 -7.08 -6.38
C CYS A 91 -15.24 -6.21 -5.13
N GLN A 92 -14.16 -5.56 -4.70
CA GLN A 92 -14.15 -4.75 -3.48
C GLN A 92 -14.83 -3.38 -3.66
N TYR A 93 -14.77 -2.83 -4.86
CA TYR A 93 -15.27 -1.50 -5.19
C TYR A 93 -16.20 -1.51 -6.40
N PRO A 94 -17.38 -2.15 -6.32
CA PRO A 94 -18.32 -2.25 -7.44
C PRO A 94 -18.90 -0.90 -7.87
N GLU A 95 -18.90 0.09 -6.97
CA GLU A 95 -19.37 1.45 -7.25
C GLU A 95 -18.33 2.32 -7.96
N ILE A 96 -17.06 1.90 -7.96
CA ILE A 96 -15.98 2.62 -8.64
C ILE A 96 -16.01 2.25 -10.14
N SER A 97 -15.79 3.24 -11.01
CA SER A 97 -15.79 3.02 -12.46
C SER A 97 -14.62 2.13 -12.91
N ASN A 98 -14.85 1.34 -13.96
CA ASN A 98 -13.80 0.51 -14.57
C ASN A 98 -12.60 1.35 -15.03
N ASP A 99 -12.85 2.55 -15.56
CA ASP A 99 -11.82 3.48 -16.01
C ASP A 99 -10.87 3.90 -14.89
N TYR A 100 -11.38 4.02 -13.65
CA TYR A 100 -10.54 4.30 -12.51
C TYR A 100 -9.67 3.09 -12.18
N ILE A 101 -10.19 1.87 -12.29
CA ILE A 101 -9.40 0.64 -12.05
C ILE A 101 -8.34 0.44 -13.15
N ASP A 102 -8.57 0.94 -14.37
CA ASP A 102 -7.59 0.89 -15.45
C ASP A 102 -6.32 1.71 -15.20
N LEU A 103 -6.27 2.50 -14.09
CA LEU A 103 -5.03 3.11 -13.59
C LEU A 103 -3.91 2.08 -13.34
N LEU A 104 -4.24 0.80 -13.13
CA LEU A 104 -3.25 -0.28 -12.99
C LEU A 104 -2.38 -0.45 -14.24
N ASN A 105 -2.91 -0.06 -15.41
CA ASN A 105 -2.20 -0.16 -16.68
C ASN A 105 -1.31 1.07 -16.95
N ASP A 106 -1.49 2.16 -16.22
CA ASP A 106 -0.69 3.38 -16.40
C ASP A 106 0.71 3.17 -15.80
N PRO A 107 1.79 3.44 -16.57
CA PRO A 107 3.17 3.27 -16.11
C PRO A 107 3.58 4.18 -14.94
N LYS A 108 2.76 5.15 -14.52
CA LYS A 108 2.99 5.98 -13.33
C LYS A 108 2.63 5.27 -12.03
N TYR A 109 1.75 4.27 -12.09
CA TYR A 109 1.30 3.55 -10.92
C TYR A 109 2.19 2.33 -10.66
N ARG A 110 2.31 1.98 -9.38
CA ARG A 110 3.02 0.80 -8.88
C ARG A 110 2.10 0.08 -7.92
N SER A 111 2.16 -1.24 -7.90
CA SER A 111 1.36 -2.05 -6.98
C SER A 111 2.25 -2.95 -6.13
N ILE A 112 1.97 -3.01 -4.83
CA ILE A 112 2.50 -4.05 -3.95
C ILE A 112 1.43 -5.12 -3.88
N ALA A 113 1.71 -6.29 -4.44
CA ALA A 113 0.83 -7.45 -4.44
C ALA A 113 1.24 -8.44 -3.35
N ILE A 114 0.24 -9.03 -2.72
CA ILE A 114 0.37 -10.15 -1.79
C ILE A 114 0.09 -11.43 -2.58
N VAL A 115 1.10 -12.26 -2.76
CA VAL A 115 1.02 -13.48 -3.57
C VAL A 115 1.24 -14.70 -2.67
N ARG A 116 0.26 -15.58 -2.61
CA ARG A 116 0.39 -16.91 -2.01
C ARG A 116 0.95 -17.89 -3.02
N MET A 117 1.88 -18.73 -2.58
CA MET A 117 2.45 -19.77 -3.42
C MET A 117 1.36 -20.82 -3.75
N PRO A 118 1.29 -21.31 -5.01
CA PRO A 118 2.27 -21.13 -6.08
C PRO A 118 2.14 -19.82 -6.90
N GLN A 119 0.93 -19.25 -7.09
CA GLN A 119 0.77 -17.97 -7.83
C GLN A 119 -0.60 -17.30 -7.60
N GLN A 120 -1.18 -17.46 -6.42
CA GLN A 120 -2.49 -16.87 -6.11
C GLN A 120 -2.31 -15.45 -5.56
N THR A 121 -2.80 -14.44 -6.26
CA THR A 121 -2.82 -13.07 -5.72
C THR A 121 -3.99 -12.90 -4.77
N ILE A 122 -3.70 -12.48 -3.54
CA ILE A 122 -4.67 -12.31 -2.45
C ILE A 122 -5.17 -10.87 -2.38
N GLY A 123 -4.31 -9.91 -2.69
CA GLY A 123 -4.62 -8.50 -2.50
C GLY A 123 -3.43 -7.63 -2.82
N GLY A 124 -3.62 -6.33 -2.64
CA GLY A 124 -2.55 -5.38 -2.87
C GLY A 124 -2.94 -3.93 -2.64
N ILE A 125 -1.92 -3.09 -2.78
CA ILE A 125 -2.00 -1.64 -2.67
C ILE A 125 -1.42 -1.05 -3.95
N THR A 126 -2.18 -0.22 -4.64
CA THR A 126 -1.73 0.52 -5.82
C THR A 126 -1.52 1.99 -5.46
N PHE A 127 -0.35 2.53 -5.80
CA PHE A 127 0.06 3.89 -5.45
C PHE A 127 0.82 4.57 -6.59
N ARG A 128 0.90 5.90 -6.52
CA ARG A 128 1.71 6.74 -7.40
C ARG A 128 2.55 7.71 -6.57
N GLN A 129 3.83 7.86 -6.91
CA GLN A 129 4.69 8.87 -6.30
C GLN A 129 4.37 10.26 -6.86
N LEU A 130 4.23 11.25 -5.99
CA LEU A 130 4.01 12.64 -6.38
C LEU A 130 5.38 13.34 -6.53
N GLY A 131 5.97 13.38 -7.72
CA GLY A 131 7.38 13.74 -7.91
C GLY A 131 7.89 15.06 -7.28
N THR A 132 7.00 16.01 -6.96
CA THR A 132 7.37 17.28 -6.29
C THR A 132 7.52 17.13 -4.77
N TRP A 133 6.79 16.20 -4.15
CA TRP A 133 6.76 16.00 -2.71
C TRP A 133 7.22 14.57 -2.41
N ASN A 134 8.00 14.32 -1.35
CA ASN A 134 8.43 12.95 -1.00
C ASN A 134 7.26 12.12 -0.42
N VAL A 135 6.18 12.00 -1.19
CA VAL A 135 4.87 11.48 -0.82
C VAL A 135 4.39 10.55 -1.93
N ALA A 136 3.74 9.46 -1.52
CA ALA A 136 3.02 8.56 -2.42
C ALA A 136 1.52 8.65 -2.12
N GLU A 137 0.74 8.81 -3.18
CA GLU A 137 -0.72 8.75 -3.16
C GLU A 137 -1.16 7.30 -3.31
N VAL A 138 -1.93 6.79 -2.36
CA VAL A 138 -2.54 5.45 -2.44
C VAL A 138 -3.86 5.59 -3.18
N ALA A 139 -3.97 4.95 -4.35
CA ALA A 139 -5.15 5.02 -5.20
C ALA A 139 -6.17 3.92 -4.92
N LEU A 140 -5.69 2.70 -4.64
CA LEU A 140 -6.51 1.51 -4.38
C LEU A 140 -5.84 0.62 -3.34
N CYS A 141 -6.62 -0.01 -2.47
CA CYS A 141 -6.13 -0.96 -1.47
C CYS A 141 -7.21 -2.00 -1.16
N ALA A 142 -6.98 -3.26 -1.49
CA ALA A 142 -7.97 -4.32 -1.27
C ALA A 142 -7.30 -5.66 -0.99
N VAL A 143 -8.02 -6.51 -0.26
CA VAL A 143 -7.64 -7.89 0.08
C VAL A 143 -8.90 -8.74 -0.09
N ILE A 144 -8.76 -9.98 -0.55
CA ILE A 144 -9.89 -10.92 -0.61
C ILE A 144 -10.47 -11.19 0.78
N SER A 145 -11.81 -11.25 0.88
CA SER A 145 -12.54 -11.34 2.16
C SER A 145 -12.25 -12.61 2.97
N GLU A 146 -11.92 -13.73 2.31
CA GLU A 146 -11.58 -15.02 2.96
C GLU A 146 -10.33 -14.93 3.86
N GLU A 147 -9.45 -13.94 3.64
CA GLU A 147 -8.25 -13.72 4.45
C GLU A 147 -8.46 -12.73 5.61
N GLN A 148 -9.63 -12.10 5.73
CA GLN A 148 -9.94 -11.14 6.79
C GLN A 148 -10.55 -11.76 8.05
N LEU A 149 -10.70 -13.09 8.11
CA LEU A 149 -11.39 -13.74 9.23
C LEU A 149 -10.46 -13.96 10.43
N LEU A 150 -10.82 -13.27 11.52
CA LEU A 150 -10.31 -13.47 12.88
C LEU A 150 -10.35 -14.97 13.27
N PRO A 151 -9.37 -15.46 14.05
CA PRO A 151 -9.40 -16.84 14.52
C PRO A 151 -10.68 -17.09 15.34
N PRO A 152 -11.33 -18.27 15.18
CA PRO A 152 -12.39 -18.66 16.10
C PRO A 152 -11.80 -18.80 17.51
N THR A 153 -12.41 -18.12 18.47
CA THR A 153 -12.16 -18.22 19.92
C THR A 153 -12.47 -19.60 20.46
#